data_AF-A0A8X6LDX5-F1
#
_entry.id   AF-A0A8X6LDX5-F1
#
_cell.length_a   1.000
_cell.length_b   1.000
_cell.length_c   1.000
_cell.angle_alpha   90.00
_cell.angle_beta   90.00
_cell.angle_gamma   90.00
#
_symmetry.space_group_name_H-M   'P 1'
#
loop_
_entity.id
_entity.type
_entity.pdbx_description
1 polymer ?
#
loop_
_entity_poly.entity_id
_entity_poly.type
_entity_poly.pdbx_seq_one_letter_code
_entity_poly.pdbx_strand_id
1 'polypeptide(L)'
;MQYFPNNSPNFRTKLSRPITLNGEWECCLSEVTLPGKYFTIQPRYNDFYTVTREIEIPDETLLSTFDISLYNEDHEDFVAGFNANMKNIFTNPPLVLTLTNNKKQLKMELKQGFDWIITAEEGSQLLRMLGLDPNKTMKILHKPGGFTVVRRYRTPDRKIFKNQKIRLIAKEPILDDIFEIKLEEGDLVEQIESKLKDLGLTNEVQFSESNGQIFVILRFNIKIEFEKKSCPRLMSALNIIDDVYTILGEQTKIQFPYTQPTDSLKGESFRVTVYKTFPTTRKETKTKTLLIPSGMYQDAKDLFKEFKFISLKQTANLRVELHVPQHTVVTFGEKLKDLLGFSRDTFEHGDYKSNMF
;
A
#
# COMPACT_ATOMS: atom_id res chain seq x y z
N MET A 1 37.59 2.99 30.28
CA MET A 1 37.49 3.21 28.82
C MET A 1 36.46 4.31 28.59
N GLN A 2 36.86 5.36 27.89
CA GLN A 2 36.07 6.58 27.67
C GLN A 2 35.03 6.35 26.57
N TYR A 3 33.78 6.71 26.85
CA TYR A 3 32.61 6.52 26.01
C TYR A 3 32.25 7.88 25.38
N PHE A 4 32.79 8.19 24.19
CA PHE A 4 32.53 9.42 23.39
C PHE A 4 33.04 10.75 23.99
N PRO A 5 33.30 11.80 23.17
CA PRO A 5 34.14 12.92 23.58
C PRO A 5 33.49 13.69 24.72
N ASN A 6 34.36 14.12 25.63
CA ASN A 6 34.05 14.89 26.81
C ASN A 6 33.51 16.28 26.39
N ASN A 7 32.24 16.35 25.99
CA ASN A 7 31.54 17.61 25.79
C ASN A 7 31.22 18.20 27.15
N SER A 8 32.22 18.81 27.78
CA SER A 8 32.00 19.78 28.84
C SER A 8 31.68 21.12 28.15
N PRO A 9 30.45 21.66 28.23
CA PRO A 9 30.25 23.06 27.91
C PRO A 9 31.01 23.87 28.97
N ASN A 10 32.22 24.33 28.64
CA ASN A 10 32.99 25.19 29.52
C ASN A 10 32.42 26.61 29.44
N PHE A 11 31.38 26.90 30.23
CA PHE A 11 31.06 28.27 30.59
C PHE A 11 32.08 28.74 31.63
N ARG A 12 33.12 29.43 31.16
CA ARG A 12 34.15 30.01 32.02
C ARG A 12 33.68 31.39 32.45
N THR A 13 32.91 31.50 33.53
CA THR A 13 32.74 32.80 34.20
C THR A 13 34.05 33.12 34.91
N LYS A 14 34.80 34.06 34.32
CA LYS A 14 36.08 34.51 34.83
C LYS A 14 35.82 35.55 35.93
N LEU A 15 35.86 35.14 37.20
CA LEU A 15 35.96 36.11 38.29
C LEU A 15 37.37 36.71 38.28
N SER A 16 37.48 37.99 37.97
CA SER A 16 38.74 38.73 37.92
C SER A 16 39.36 38.89 39.31
N ARG A 17 40.67 38.64 39.43
CA ARG A 17 41.42 38.68 40.70
C ARG A 17 41.75 40.11 41.17
N PRO A 18 42.08 40.28 42.47
CA PRO A 18 41.88 39.32 43.57
C PRO A 18 40.62 39.68 44.36
N ILE A 19 39.73 38.70 44.53
CA ILE A 19 38.59 38.82 45.44
C ILE A 19 38.94 38.03 46.71
N THR A 20 39.06 38.72 47.83
CA THR A 20 39.22 38.11 49.14
C THR A 20 37.84 37.87 49.73
N LEU A 21 37.42 36.61 49.83
CA LEU A 21 36.12 36.22 50.37
C LEU A 21 36.28 35.82 51.84
N ASN A 22 35.85 36.67 52.77
CA ASN A 22 35.81 36.38 54.21
C ASN A 22 34.35 36.37 54.69
N GLY A 23 33.93 35.31 55.40
CA GLY A 23 32.57 35.10 55.91
C GLY A 23 32.03 33.69 55.62
N GLU A 24 30.85 33.36 56.15
CA GLU A 24 30.11 32.17 55.72
C GLU A 24 29.38 32.48 54.40
N TRP A 25 29.55 31.61 53.41
CA TRP A 25 28.95 31.74 52.09
C TRP A 25 28.01 30.56 51.85
N GLU A 26 26.76 30.84 51.50
CA GLU A 26 25.89 29.86 50.87
C GLU A 26 26.13 29.90 49.36
N CYS A 27 26.73 28.85 48.82
CA CYS A 27 26.81 28.64 47.38
C CYS A 27 25.46 28.12 46.89
N CYS A 28 24.68 28.95 46.18
CA CYS A 28 23.56 28.45 45.38
C CYS A 28 24.11 27.65 44.20
N LEU A 29 23.80 26.36 44.15
CA LEU A 29 24.08 25.50 43.01
C LEU A 29 23.17 25.92 41.86
N SER A 30 23.65 26.77 40.97
CA SER A 30 22.83 27.33 39.88
C SER A 30 22.57 26.33 38.75
N GLU A 31 23.37 25.26 38.65
CA GLU A 31 23.17 24.24 37.62
C GLU A 31 23.84 22.91 38.00
N VAL A 32 23.04 21.82 38.04
CA VAL A 32 23.56 20.45 38.10
C VAL A 32 23.59 19.92 36.68
N THR A 33 24.76 19.81 36.07
CA THR A 33 24.91 19.02 34.85
C THR A 33 24.92 17.55 35.24
N LEU A 34 23.77 16.88 35.13
CA LEU A 34 23.71 15.42 35.24
C LEU A 34 24.23 14.84 33.92
N PRO A 35 25.38 14.13 33.89
CA PRO A 35 25.86 13.46 32.69
C PRO A 35 24.94 12.28 32.42
N GLY A 36 23.85 12.54 31.70
CA GLY A 36 22.78 11.58 31.52
C GLY A 36 22.71 11.03 30.11
N LYS A 37 22.38 9.74 30.06
CA LYS A 37 22.14 8.92 28.88
C LYS A 37 20.78 9.25 28.22
N TYR A 38 20.33 10.49 28.26
CA TYR A 38 18.99 10.89 27.82
C TYR A 38 19.06 11.87 26.64
N PHE A 39 18.07 11.80 25.73
CA PHE A 39 17.91 12.76 24.64
C PHE A 39 16.97 13.88 25.09
N THR A 40 17.29 15.15 24.81
CA THR A 40 16.43 16.28 25.16
C THR A 40 16.12 17.09 23.92
N ILE A 41 14.82 17.18 23.57
CA ILE A 41 14.33 18.03 22.49
C ILE A 41 13.69 19.26 23.14
N GLN A 42 14.25 20.43 22.84
CA GLN A 42 13.87 21.68 23.51
C GLN A 42 12.59 22.30 22.90
N PRO A 43 11.67 22.86 23.70
CA PRO A 43 10.39 23.43 23.22
C PRO A 43 10.50 24.61 22.24
N ARG A 44 11.67 25.24 22.11
CA ARG A 44 11.92 26.38 21.20
C ARG A 44 12.67 25.99 19.93
N TYR A 45 13.07 24.73 19.81
CA TYR A 45 13.78 24.19 18.66
C TYR A 45 13.05 22.92 18.25
N ASN A 46 12.01 23.09 17.42
CA ASN A 46 11.25 21.94 16.94
C ASN A 46 12.17 21.11 16.03
N ASP A 47 12.62 19.97 16.53
CA ASP A 47 13.29 18.98 15.70
C ASP A 47 12.26 18.33 14.80
N PHE A 48 12.49 18.40 13.50
CA PHE A 48 11.58 17.89 12.50
C PHE A 48 12.29 16.95 11.55
N TYR A 49 11.49 16.12 10.90
CA TYR A 49 11.91 15.46 9.69
C TYR A 49 10.81 15.59 8.64
N THR A 50 11.24 15.77 7.41
CA THR A 50 10.38 15.84 6.26
C THR A 50 10.46 14.50 5.55
N VAL A 51 9.31 13.89 5.30
CA VAL A 51 9.20 12.67 4.53
C VAL A 51 8.51 13.01 3.22
N THR A 52 9.19 12.74 2.13
CA THR A 52 8.68 12.84 0.78
C THR A 52 8.46 11.42 0.29
N ARG A 53 7.21 11.04 0.03
CA ARG A 53 6.87 9.73 -0.51
C ARG A 53 6.23 9.90 -1.87
N GLU A 54 6.64 9.03 -2.78
CA GLU A 54 5.81 8.74 -3.94
C GLU A 54 4.61 7.94 -3.45
N ILE A 55 3.42 8.46 -3.69
CA ILE A 55 2.19 7.75 -3.47
C ILE A 55 1.51 7.52 -4.80
N GLU A 56 0.86 6.38 -4.90
CA GLU A 56 0.02 6.04 -6.04
C GLU A 56 -1.39 6.56 -5.78
N ILE A 57 -1.87 7.43 -6.67
CA ILE A 57 -3.26 7.89 -6.67
C ILE A 57 -3.95 7.33 -7.92
N PRO A 58 -5.13 6.69 -7.80
CA PRO A 58 -5.88 6.27 -8.97
C PRO A 58 -6.12 7.46 -9.91
N ASP A 59 -5.71 7.34 -11.17
CA ASP A 59 -5.98 8.35 -12.18
C ASP A 59 -7.47 8.34 -12.50
N GLU A 60 -8.17 9.42 -12.11
CA GLU A 60 -9.62 9.56 -12.30
C GLU A 60 -10.04 9.48 -13.77
N THR A 61 -9.12 9.71 -14.72
CA THR A 61 -9.42 9.72 -16.16
C THR A 61 -9.46 8.32 -16.79
N LEU A 62 -8.85 7.32 -16.15
CA LEU A 62 -8.68 5.96 -16.69
C LEU A 62 -9.42 4.91 -15.84
N LEU A 63 -10.50 5.33 -15.19
CA LEU A 63 -11.35 4.42 -14.41
C LEU A 63 -12.18 3.53 -15.32
N SER A 64 -12.18 2.25 -15.00
CA SER A 64 -12.93 1.28 -15.78
C SER A 64 -14.43 1.39 -15.54
N THR A 65 -15.16 1.46 -16.64
CA THR A 65 -16.59 1.69 -16.66
C THR A 65 -17.29 0.47 -17.24
N PHE A 66 -18.32 -0.01 -16.55
CA PHE A 66 -19.10 -1.18 -16.94
C PHE A 66 -20.56 -0.79 -17.09
N ASP A 67 -21.07 -0.93 -18.30
CA ASP A 67 -22.48 -0.72 -18.62
C ASP A 67 -23.21 -2.08 -18.49
N ILE A 68 -24.06 -2.22 -17.47
CA ILE A 68 -24.78 -3.46 -17.16
C ILE A 68 -26.23 -3.33 -17.59
N SER A 69 -26.66 -4.16 -18.54
CA SER A 69 -28.05 -4.23 -18.98
C SER A 69 -28.98 -4.68 -17.85
N LEU A 70 -30.11 -4.00 -17.71
CA LEU A 70 -31.16 -4.34 -16.74
C LEU A 70 -32.09 -5.44 -17.21
N TYR A 71 -32.17 -5.66 -18.52
CA TYR A 71 -32.94 -6.74 -19.13
C TYR A 71 -32.05 -7.94 -19.44
N ASN A 72 -32.58 -9.14 -19.18
CA ASN A 72 -31.98 -10.41 -19.57
C ASN A 72 -33.09 -11.27 -20.19
N GLU A 73 -32.85 -11.78 -21.40
CA GLU A 73 -33.84 -12.54 -22.18
C GLU A 73 -34.11 -13.92 -21.58
N ASP A 74 -33.06 -14.57 -21.07
CA ASP A 74 -33.04 -15.93 -20.54
C ASP A 74 -33.72 -16.08 -19.17
N HIS A 75 -34.04 -14.95 -18.51
CA HIS A 75 -34.64 -14.94 -17.19
C HIS A 75 -35.99 -14.20 -17.17
N GLU A 76 -37.02 -14.88 -16.66
CA GLU A 76 -38.37 -14.31 -16.45
C GLU A 76 -38.46 -13.39 -15.22
N ASP A 77 -37.60 -13.59 -14.22
CA ASP A 77 -37.52 -12.73 -13.04
C ASP A 77 -36.44 -11.65 -13.19
N PHE A 78 -36.80 -10.39 -12.92
CA PHE A 78 -35.89 -9.25 -13.04
C PHE A 78 -34.64 -9.39 -12.14
N VAL A 79 -34.81 -9.81 -10.88
CA VAL A 79 -33.69 -9.91 -9.93
C VAL A 79 -32.73 -11.02 -10.33
N ALA A 80 -33.26 -12.18 -10.72
CA ALA A 80 -32.46 -13.28 -11.22
C ALA A 80 -31.71 -12.89 -12.50
N GLY A 81 -32.39 -12.27 -13.47
CA GLY A 81 -31.80 -11.84 -14.73
C GLY A 81 -30.72 -10.77 -14.56
N PHE A 82 -30.95 -9.79 -13.68
CA PHE A 82 -29.94 -8.78 -13.37
C PHE A 82 -28.69 -9.40 -12.71
N ASN A 83 -28.89 -10.27 -11.72
CA ASN A 83 -27.76 -10.95 -11.06
C ASN A 83 -27.01 -11.89 -12.02
N ALA A 84 -27.70 -12.49 -12.99
CA ALA A 84 -27.06 -13.28 -14.04
C ALA A 84 -26.21 -12.40 -14.97
N ASN A 85 -26.74 -11.26 -15.42
CA ASN A 85 -25.96 -10.27 -16.19
C ASN A 85 -24.70 -9.82 -15.44
N MET A 86 -24.80 -9.59 -14.12
CA MET A 86 -23.65 -9.28 -13.28
C MET A 86 -22.62 -10.39 -13.26
N LYS A 87 -23.04 -11.66 -13.11
CA LYS A 87 -22.13 -12.82 -13.09
C LYS A 87 -21.45 -13.08 -14.44
N ASN A 88 -22.10 -12.72 -15.55
CA ASN A 88 -21.47 -12.81 -16.87
C ASN A 88 -20.32 -11.80 -17.03
N ILE A 89 -20.35 -10.72 -16.24
CA ILE A 89 -19.34 -9.65 -16.30
C ILE A 89 -18.35 -9.75 -15.14
N PHE A 90 -18.71 -10.32 -13.99
CA PHE A 90 -17.85 -10.37 -12.82
C PHE A 90 -17.86 -11.76 -12.21
N THR A 91 -16.67 -12.35 -12.04
CA THR A 91 -16.47 -13.59 -11.26
C THR A 91 -17.03 -13.45 -9.85
N ASN A 92 -16.84 -12.27 -9.25
CA ASN A 92 -17.42 -11.92 -7.96
C ASN A 92 -18.25 -10.62 -8.04
N PRO A 93 -19.58 -10.70 -8.26
CA PRO A 93 -20.44 -9.54 -8.51
C PRO A 93 -20.29 -8.42 -7.48
N PRO A 94 -20.05 -7.17 -7.90
CA PRO A 94 -19.92 -6.03 -6.99
C PRO A 94 -21.27 -5.54 -6.47
N LEU A 95 -22.33 -5.65 -7.27
CA LEU A 95 -23.70 -5.29 -6.92
C LEU A 95 -24.60 -6.51 -7.00
N VAL A 96 -25.28 -6.82 -5.90
CA VAL A 96 -26.21 -7.96 -5.82
C VAL A 96 -27.59 -7.47 -5.37
N LEU A 97 -28.61 -7.95 -6.09
CA LEU A 97 -30.02 -7.75 -5.74
C LEU A 97 -30.57 -8.99 -5.06
N THR A 98 -31.19 -8.82 -3.88
CA THR A 98 -31.80 -9.93 -3.14
C THR A 98 -33.22 -9.58 -2.73
N LEU A 99 -34.16 -10.48 -3.00
CA LEU A 99 -35.54 -10.35 -2.50
C LEU A 99 -35.62 -10.87 -1.07
N THR A 100 -36.09 -10.02 -0.15
CA THR A 100 -36.27 -10.34 1.27
C THR A 100 -37.72 -10.13 1.69
N ASN A 101 -38.06 -10.55 2.92
CA ASN A 101 -39.38 -10.38 3.52
C ASN A 101 -40.52 -10.84 2.60
N ASN A 102 -40.56 -12.15 2.29
CA ASN A 102 -41.54 -12.76 1.39
C ASN A 102 -41.65 -12.04 0.03
N LYS A 103 -40.51 -11.61 -0.53
CA LYS A 103 -40.40 -10.90 -1.81
C LYS A 103 -41.05 -9.50 -1.84
N LYS A 104 -41.36 -8.92 -0.68
CA LYS A 104 -41.91 -7.54 -0.58
C LYS A 104 -40.84 -6.47 -0.46
N GLN A 105 -39.59 -6.87 -0.25
CA GLN A 105 -38.46 -5.95 -0.12
C GLN A 105 -37.33 -6.35 -1.07
N LEU A 106 -36.68 -5.35 -1.65
CA LEU A 106 -35.47 -5.49 -2.42
C LEU A 106 -34.31 -4.98 -1.58
N LYS A 107 -33.38 -5.86 -1.27
CA LYS A 107 -32.09 -5.55 -0.66
C LYS A 107 -31.06 -5.41 -1.78
N MET A 108 -30.38 -4.27 -1.81
CA MET A 108 -29.29 -3.96 -2.74
C MET A 108 -28.01 -3.89 -1.94
N GLU A 109 -27.01 -4.66 -2.33
CA GLU A 109 -25.70 -4.69 -1.68
C GLU A 109 -24.64 -4.36 -2.72
N LEU A 110 -23.99 -3.21 -2.56
CA LEU A 110 -22.81 -2.83 -3.34
C LEU A 110 -21.58 -3.01 -2.47
N LYS A 111 -20.59 -3.74 -2.98
CA LYS A 111 -19.27 -3.88 -2.36
C LYS A 111 -18.50 -2.56 -2.39
N GLN A 112 -17.47 -2.49 -1.56
CA GLN A 112 -16.49 -1.41 -1.62
C GLN A 112 -15.83 -1.33 -3.03
N GLY A 113 -15.39 -0.14 -3.40
CA GLY A 113 -14.56 0.06 -4.61
C GLY A 113 -15.33 0.41 -5.88
N PHE A 114 -16.65 0.65 -5.81
CA PHE A 114 -17.46 0.99 -6.97
C PHE A 114 -18.33 2.24 -6.74
N ASP A 115 -18.39 3.10 -7.75
CA ASP A 115 -19.47 4.05 -7.90
C ASP A 115 -20.58 3.41 -8.74
N TRP A 116 -21.83 3.58 -8.31
CA TRP A 116 -23.00 3.18 -9.08
C TRP A 116 -23.74 4.41 -9.60
N ILE A 117 -23.81 4.53 -10.92
CA ILE A 117 -24.47 5.62 -11.62
C ILE A 117 -25.70 5.06 -12.36
N ILE A 118 -26.83 5.73 -12.15
CA ILE A 118 -28.07 5.51 -12.89
C ILE A 118 -28.44 6.84 -13.54
N THR A 119 -28.38 6.90 -14.87
CA THR A 119 -28.78 8.10 -15.61
C THR A 119 -30.29 8.12 -15.80
N ALA A 120 -30.87 9.31 -15.92
CA ALA A 120 -32.29 9.46 -16.20
C ALA A 120 -32.67 8.84 -17.56
N GLU A 121 -31.79 8.97 -18.56
CA GLU A 121 -32.02 8.46 -19.91
C GLU A 121 -32.03 6.92 -19.95
N GLU A 122 -31.07 6.28 -19.30
CA GLU A 122 -30.80 4.85 -19.49
C GLU A 122 -31.30 3.99 -18.32
N GLY A 123 -31.78 4.58 -17.22
CA GLY A 123 -32.20 3.85 -16.03
C GLY A 123 -33.44 4.40 -15.32
N SER A 124 -34.25 5.23 -15.98
CA SER A 124 -35.43 5.88 -15.37
C SER A 124 -36.42 4.90 -14.74
N GLN A 125 -36.66 3.72 -15.32
CA GLN A 125 -37.61 2.77 -14.72
C GLN A 125 -37.04 2.14 -13.45
N LEU A 126 -35.72 1.94 -13.39
CA LEU A 126 -35.07 1.50 -12.17
C LEU A 126 -35.19 2.57 -11.08
N LEU A 127 -34.98 3.84 -11.42
CA LEU A 127 -35.17 4.96 -10.49
C LEU A 127 -36.62 4.99 -9.94
N ARG A 128 -37.62 4.82 -10.81
CA ARG A 128 -39.04 4.72 -10.37
C ARG A 128 -39.26 3.54 -9.43
N MET A 129 -38.71 2.37 -9.77
CA MET A 129 -38.82 1.17 -8.94
C MET A 129 -38.18 1.36 -7.56
N LEU A 130 -37.07 2.12 -7.48
CA LEU A 130 -36.38 2.43 -6.24
C LEU A 130 -37.01 3.58 -5.44
N GLY A 131 -38.04 4.24 -5.99
CA GLY A 131 -38.69 5.41 -5.38
C GLY A 131 -37.83 6.67 -5.43
N LEU A 132 -36.97 6.79 -6.44
CA LEU A 132 -36.10 7.94 -6.70
C LEU A 132 -36.65 8.77 -7.87
N ASP A 133 -36.18 10.01 -7.99
CA ASP A 133 -36.57 10.93 -9.09
C ASP A 133 -36.07 10.38 -10.43
N PRO A 134 -36.96 9.98 -11.36
CA PRO A 134 -36.55 9.36 -12.62
C PRO A 134 -35.97 10.34 -13.64
N ASN A 135 -36.06 11.64 -13.39
CA ASN A 135 -35.56 12.68 -14.28
C ASN A 135 -34.16 13.17 -13.89
N LYS A 136 -33.56 12.59 -12.85
CA LYS A 136 -32.25 12.98 -12.35
C LYS A 136 -31.27 11.82 -12.38
N THR A 137 -30.05 12.12 -12.79
CA THR A 137 -28.94 11.18 -12.64
C THR A 137 -28.63 10.99 -11.17
N MET A 138 -28.73 9.75 -10.71
CA MET A 138 -28.36 9.36 -9.36
C MET A 138 -26.96 8.77 -9.38
N LYS A 139 -26.12 9.25 -8.46
CA LYS A 139 -24.77 8.71 -8.22
C LYS A 139 -24.71 8.23 -6.78
N ILE A 140 -24.48 6.94 -6.60
CA ILE A 140 -24.14 6.36 -5.31
C ILE A 140 -22.64 6.18 -5.33
N LEU A 141 -21.95 7.10 -4.66
CA LEU A 141 -20.49 7.11 -4.58
C LEU A 141 -20.00 5.97 -3.69
N HIS A 142 -18.80 5.48 -3.99
CA HIS A 142 -18.10 4.48 -3.21
C HIS A 142 -18.03 4.90 -1.72
N LYS A 143 -18.18 3.91 -0.83
CA LYS A 143 -18.03 4.10 0.62
C LYS A 143 -17.14 3.00 1.20
N PRO A 144 -16.33 3.32 2.23
CA PRO A 144 -15.59 2.30 2.98
C PRO A 144 -16.56 1.23 3.51
N GLY A 145 -16.29 -0.05 3.22
CA GLY A 145 -17.16 -1.18 3.61
C GLY A 145 -18.38 -1.44 2.73
N GLY A 146 -18.56 -0.69 1.63
CA GLY A 146 -19.70 -0.83 0.73
C GLY A 146 -20.98 -0.16 1.24
N PHE A 147 -22.13 -0.51 0.66
CA PHE A 147 -23.42 -0.07 1.16
C PHE A 147 -24.51 -1.12 0.99
N THR A 148 -25.46 -1.11 1.92
CA THR A 148 -26.68 -1.92 1.85
C THR A 148 -27.91 -1.04 1.98
N VAL A 149 -28.84 -1.16 1.04
CA VAL A 149 -30.12 -0.44 1.08
C VAL A 149 -31.26 -1.43 0.90
N VAL A 150 -32.30 -1.26 1.72
CA VAL A 150 -33.56 -2.00 1.58
C VAL A 150 -34.67 -1.06 1.14
N ARG A 151 -35.44 -1.48 0.14
CA ARG A 151 -36.59 -0.74 -0.40
C ARG A 151 -37.79 -1.65 -0.52
N ARG A 152 -38.99 -1.06 -0.49
CA ARG A 152 -40.22 -1.78 -0.86
C ARG A 152 -40.10 -2.21 -2.31
N TYR A 153 -40.46 -3.45 -2.59
CA TYR A 153 -40.40 -4.03 -3.91
C TYR A 153 -41.79 -4.42 -4.38
N ARG A 154 -42.09 -4.10 -5.63
CA ARG A 154 -43.23 -4.63 -6.37
C ARG A 154 -42.65 -5.22 -7.64
N THR A 155 -43.05 -6.43 -7.98
CA THR A 155 -42.59 -7.12 -9.18
C THR A 155 -42.93 -6.26 -10.41
N PRO A 156 -41.91 -5.73 -11.11
CA PRO A 156 -42.13 -4.97 -12.33
C PRO A 156 -42.34 -5.92 -13.52
N ASP A 157 -42.97 -5.44 -14.60
CA ASP A 157 -42.90 -6.12 -15.90
C ASP A 157 -41.46 -6.00 -16.41
N ARG A 158 -40.75 -7.12 -16.56
CA ARG A 158 -39.34 -7.12 -16.99
C ARG A 158 -39.11 -6.41 -18.32
N LYS A 159 -40.10 -6.43 -19.23
CA LYS A 159 -39.97 -5.83 -20.57
C LYS A 159 -39.76 -4.32 -20.52
N ILE A 160 -40.18 -3.65 -19.44
CA ILE A 160 -39.98 -2.21 -19.29
C ILE A 160 -38.50 -1.85 -19.17
N PHE A 161 -37.65 -2.79 -18.75
CA PHE A 161 -36.19 -2.60 -18.63
C PHE A 161 -35.44 -2.90 -19.93
N LYS A 162 -36.12 -3.26 -21.02
CA LYS A 162 -35.48 -3.37 -22.33
C LYS A 162 -34.75 -2.08 -22.66
N ASN A 163 -33.51 -2.21 -23.13
CA ASN A 163 -32.62 -1.11 -23.49
C ASN A 163 -32.23 -0.17 -22.32
N GLN A 164 -32.51 -0.55 -21.07
CA GLN A 164 -32.02 0.17 -19.91
C GLN A 164 -30.76 -0.49 -19.35
N LYS A 165 -29.90 0.33 -18.78
CA LYS A 165 -28.64 -0.08 -18.17
C LYS A 165 -28.31 0.76 -16.95
N ILE A 166 -27.42 0.22 -16.14
CA ILE A 166 -26.73 0.98 -15.10
C ILE A 166 -25.25 1.04 -15.44
N ARG A 167 -24.56 2.02 -14.87
CA ARG A 167 -23.12 2.16 -15.00
C ARG A 167 -22.45 1.93 -13.66
N LEU A 168 -21.48 1.03 -13.63
CA LEU A 168 -20.55 0.87 -12.52
C LEU A 168 -19.20 1.43 -12.92
N ILE A 169 -18.61 2.26 -12.05
CA ILE A 169 -17.24 2.76 -12.23
C ILE A 169 -16.39 2.17 -11.12
N ALA A 170 -15.37 1.41 -11.49
CA ALA A 170 -14.44 0.82 -10.54
C ALA A 170 -13.40 1.84 -10.10
N LYS A 171 -13.28 2.00 -8.79
CA LYS A 171 -12.31 2.88 -8.12
C LYS A 171 -11.12 2.11 -7.54
N GLU A 172 -11.27 0.79 -7.41
CA GLU A 172 -10.27 -0.14 -6.91
C GLU A 172 -10.02 -1.26 -7.95
N PRO A 173 -8.87 -1.95 -7.93
CA PRO A 173 -8.61 -3.10 -8.79
C PRO A 173 -9.71 -4.16 -8.66
N ILE A 174 -10.24 -4.62 -9.80
CA ILE A 174 -11.24 -5.67 -9.83
C ILE A 174 -10.54 -6.98 -10.09
N LEU A 175 -10.67 -7.92 -9.16
CA LEU A 175 -10.20 -9.28 -9.36
C LEU A 175 -10.97 -9.96 -10.51
N ASP A 176 -10.24 -10.51 -11.47
CA ASP A 176 -10.79 -11.41 -12.50
C ASP A 176 -10.67 -12.86 -12.01
N ASP A 177 -9.42 -13.30 -11.84
CA ASP A 177 -9.07 -14.67 -11.51
C ASP A 177 -7.77 -14.76 -10.69
N ILE A 178 -7.63 -15.89 -10.00
CA ILE A 178 -6.42 -16.25 -9.26
C ILE A 178 -5.99 -17.63 -9.71
N PHE A 179 -4.75 -17.73 -10.15
CA PHE A 179 -4.12 -18.96 -10.57
C PHE A 179 -2.99 -19.32 -9.62
N GLU A 180 -2.99 -20.57 -9.16
CA GLU A 180 -1.86 -21.14 -8.45
C GLU A 180 -1.04 -21.96 -9.43
N ILE A 181 0.16 -21.47 -9.76
CA ILE A 181 1.07 -22.14 -10.67
C ILE A 181 1.94 -23.08 -9.85
N LYS A 182 1.64 -24.38 -9.92
CA LYS A 182 2.43 -25.45 -9.30
C LYS A 182 3.58 -25.85 -10.22
N LEU A 183 4.80 -25.92 -9.71
CA LEU A 183 5.99 -26.32 -10.46
C LEU A 183 6.15 -27.84 -10.48
N GLU A 184 6.69 -28.32 -11.59
CA GLU A 184 7.01 -29.72 -11.90
C GLU A 184 8.51 -29.88 -12.20
N GLU A 185 8.94 -31.12 -12.46
CA GLU A 185 10.30 -31.41 -12.90
C GLU A 185 10.50 -30.97 -14.36
N GLY A 186 11.63 -30.35 -14.65
CA GLY A 186 12.00 -29.90 -15.99
C GLY A 186 12.65 -28.52 -15.99
N ASP A 187 12.79 -27.95 -17.19
CA ASP A 187 13.22 -26.57 -17.36
C ASP A 187 12.22 -25.60 -16.72
N LEU A 188 12.71 -24.58 -16.02
CA LEU A 188 11.88 -23.65 -15.26
C LEU A 188 11.07 -22.72 -16.16
N VAL A 189 11.68 -22.19 -17.23
CA VAL A 189 11.01 -21.22 -18.11
C VAL A 189 9.99 -21.95 -18.97
N GLU A 190 10.37 -23.09 -19.57
CA GLU A 190 9.48 -23.87 -20.43
C GLU A 190 8.22 -24.33 -19.69
N GLN A 191 8.35 -24.81 -18.44
CA GLN A 191 7.19 -25.26 -17.67
C GLN A 191 6.26 -24.11 -17.27
N ILE A 192 6.82 -22.95 -16.92
CA ILE A 192 6.03 -21.77 -16.55
C ILE A 192 5.29 -21.27 -17.77
N GLU A 193 5.97 -21.12 -18.90
CA GLU A 193 5.37 -20.71 -20.18
C GLU A 193 4.27 -21.69 -20.63
N SER A 194 4.48 -23.00 -20.49
CA SER A 194 3.46 -24.00 -20.80
C SER A 194 2.22 -23.83 -19.91
N LYS A 195 2.40 -23.64 -18.60
CA LYS A 195 1.27 -23.44 -17.67
C LYS A 195 0.56 -22.12 -17.95
N LEU A 196 1.29 -21.05 -18.24
CA LEU A 196 0.69 -19.77 -18.64
C LEU A 196 -0.11 -19.91 -19.94
N LYS A 197 0.36 -20.72 -20.89
CA LYS A 197 -0.35 -21.03 -22.13
C LYS A 197 -1.66 -21.77 -21.88
N ASP A 198 -1.65 -22.79 -21.02
CA ASP A 198 -2.85 -23.55 -20.66
C ASP A 198 -3.88 -22.66 -19.93
N LEU A 199 -3.40 -21.65 -19.19
CA LEU A 199 -4.23 -20.65 -18.53
C LEU A 199 -4.63 -19.47 -19.44
N GLY A 200 -4.15 -19.43 -20.69
CA GLY A 200 -4.44 -18.35 -21.62
C GLY A 200 -3.77 -17.01 -21.28
N LEU A 201 -2.69 -17.01 -20.50
CA LEU A 201 -1.99 -15.82 -19.97
C LEU A 201 -0.70 -15.44 -20.72
N THR A 202 -0.43 -16.04 -21.88
CA THR A 202 0.83 -15.85 -22.64
C THR A 202 1.02 -14.44 -23.22
N ASN A 203 -0.05 -13.67 -23.34
CA ASN A 203 0.03 -12.28 -23.77
C ASN A 203 0.23 -11.32 -22.59
N GLU A 204 -0.10 -11.78 -21.39
CA GLU A 204 -0.18 -11.03 -20.14
C GLU A 204 1.09 -11.19 -19.30
N VAL A 205 1.68 -12.37 -19.31
CA VAL A 205 2.85 -12.75 -18.53
C VAL A 205 3.83 -13.49 -19.44
N GLN A 206 5.10 -13.07 -19.43
CA GLN A 206 6.15 -13.74 -20.17
C GLN A 206 7.40 -13.88 -19.30
N PHE A 207 7.93 -15.09 -19.25
CA PHE A 207 9.21 -15.45 -18.66
C PHE A 207 10.21 -15.74 -19.77
N SER A 208 11.42 -15.20 -19.64
CA SER A 208 12.52 -15.53 -20.55
C SER A 208 13.83 -15.59 -19.81
N GLU A 209 14.71 -16.49 -20.22
CA GLU A 209 16.07 -16.58 -19.69
C GLU A 209 17.07 -16.06 -20.72
N SER A 210 18.00 -15.21 -20.28
CA SER A 210 19.15 -14.81 -21.08
C SER A 210 20.32 -14.44 -20.19
N ASN A 211 21.52 -14.94 -20.51
CA ASN A 211 22.77 -14.64 -19.81
C ASN A 211 22.73 -14.86 -18.28
N GLY A 212 22.13 -15.97 -17.83
CA GLY A 212 22.01 -16.27 -16.39
C GLY A 212 21.07 -15.32 -15.63
N GLN A 213 20.09 -14.77 -16.35
CA GLN A 213 19.08 -13.89 -15.78
C GLN A 213 17.71 -14.31 -16.29
N ILE A 214 16.72 -14.24 -15.40
CA ILE A 214 15.32 -14.41 -15.76
C ILE A 214 14.69 -13.03 -15.86
N PHE A 215 14.03 -12.78 -16.99
CA PHE A 215 13.23 -11.60 -17.23
C PHE A 215 11.75 -11.97 -17.12
N VAL A 216 11.01 -11.18 -16.35
CA VAL A 216 9.57 -11.30 -16.19
C VAL A 216 8.94 -10.05 -16.76
N ILE A 217 8.11 -10.21 -17.79
CA ILE A 217 7.36 -9.11 -18.43
C ILE A 217 5.89 -9.30 -18.08
N LEU A 218 5.28 -8.22 -17.57
CA LEU A 218 3.90 -8.24 -17.08
C LEU A 218 3.08 -7.10 -17.68
N ARG A 219 1.86 -7.41 -18.11
CA ARG A 219 0.85 -6.42 -18.45
C ARG A 219 0.29 -5.73 -17.20
N PHE A 220 -0.28 -4.54 -17.41
CA PHE A 220 -0.77 -3.61 -16.38
C PHE A 220 -1.77 -4.23 -15.37
N ASN A 221 -2.39 -5.35 -15.71
CA ASN A 221 -3.47 -5.95 -14.94
C ASN A 221 -3.09 -7.28 -14.27
N ILE A 222 -1.80 -7.58 -14.13
CA ILE A 222 -1.32 -8.82 -13.50
C ILE A 222 -0.55 -8.52 -12.22
N LYS A 223 -0.79 -9.31 -11.19
CA LYS A 223 0.07 -9.41 -10.01
C LYS A 223 0.65 -10.81 -9.91
N ILE A 224 1.95 -10.93 -9.66
CA ILE A 224 2.61 -12.18 -9.27
C ILE A 224 3.07 -12.07 -7.82
N GLU A 225 2.84 -13.11 -7.04
CA GLU A 225 3.23 -13.19 -5.63
C GLU A 225 4.01 -14.47 -5.36
N PHE A 226 5.23 -14.30 -4.88
CA PHE A 226 6.10 -15.37 -4.40
C PHE A 226 6.12 -15.34 -2.88
N GLU A 227 5.73 -16.43 -2.25
CA GLU A 227 5.81 -16.61 -0.80
C GLU A 227 6.87 -17.67 -0.48
N LYS A 228 7.78 -17.34 0.45
CA LYS A 228 8.89 -18.23 0.84
C LYS A 228 8.44 -19.56 1.42
N LYS A 229 7.23 -19.60 1.99
CA LYS A 229 6.62 -20.85 2.49
C LYS A 229 6.17 -21.78 1.36
N SER A 230 5.84 -21.23 0.20
CA SER A 230 5.24 -21.94 -0.93
C SER A 230 6.25 -22.25 -2.04
N CYS A 231 7.25 -21.39 -2.23
CA CYS A 231 8.26 -21.53 -3.27
C CYS A 231 9.69 -21.14 -2.84
N PRO A 232 10.22 -21.68 -1.72
CA PRO A 232 11.52 -21.29 -1.18
C PRO A 232 12.68 -21.51 -2.15
N ARG A 233 12.67 -22.61 -2.92
CA ARG A 233 13.75 -22.93 -3.86
C ARG A 233 13.68 -22.05 -5.09
N LEU A 234 12.48 -21.76 -5.61
CA LEU A 234 12.30 -20.79 -6.69
C LEU A 234 12.80 -19.40 -6.27
N MET A 235 12.40 -18.93 -5.09
CA MET A 235 12.85 -17.62 -4.58
C MET A 235 14.37 -17.58 -4.42
N SER A 236 14.99 -18.66 -3.93
CA SER A 236 16.45 -18.77 -3.90
C SER A 236 17.08 -18.76 -5.29
N ALA A 237 16.48 -19.44 -6.28
CA ALA A 237 16.98 -19.47 -7.66
C ALA A 237 16.91 -18.09 -8.33
N LEU A 238 15.88 -17.29 -7.99
CA LEU A 238 15.72 -15.90 -8.42
C LEU A 238 16.47 -14.89 -7.55
N ASN A 239 17.24 -15.36 -6.56
CA ASN A 239 17.99 -14.54 -5.59
C ASN A 239 17.11 -13.53 -4.80
N ILE A 240 15.87 -13.93 -4.49
CA ILE A 240 14.93 -13.15 -3.68
C ILE A 240 15.11 -13.51 -2.20
N ILE A 241 15.35 -12.51 -1.37
CA ILE A 241 15.68 -12.68 0.07
C ILE A 241 14.44 -12.51 0.96
N ASP A 242 13.45 -11.76 0.49
CA ASP A 242 12.23 -11.43 1.23
C ASP A 242 11.37 -12.66 1.55
N ASP A 243 10.56 -12.57 2.60
CA ASP A 243 9.61 -13.64 2.92
C ASP A 243 8.40 -13.67 1.98
N VAL A 244 8.04 -12.51 1.41
CA VAL A 244 7.03 -12.35 0.36
C VAL A 244 7.53 -11.32 -0.64
N TYR A 245 7.54 -11.67 -1.93
CA TYR A 245 7.91 -10.76 -3.02
C TYR A 245 6.76 -10.65 -4.00
N THR A 246 6.34 -9.42 -4.27
CA THR A 246 5.20 -9.13 -5.17
C THR A 246 5.67 -8.33 -6.37
N ILE A 247 5.27 -8.78 -7.55
CA ILE A 247 5.39 -8.00 -8.78
C ILE A 247 4.01 -7.52 -9.17
N LEU A 248 3.87 -6.20 -9.30
CA LEU A 248 2.73 -5.57 -9.95
C LEU A 248 3.11 -5.26 -11.40
N GLY A 249 2.29 -5.71 -12.33
CA GLY A 249 2.45 -5.40 -13.73
C GLY A 249 2.11 -3.93 -13.96
N GLU A 250 3.08 -3.15 -14.40
CA GLU A 250 2.91 -1.75 -14.82
C GLU A 250 3.43 -1.53 -16.25
N GLN A 251 3.37 -2.56 -17.12
CA GLN A 251 4.25 -2.70 -18.29
C GLN A 251 5.73 -2.85 -17.88
N THR A 252 5.97 -3.56 -16.80
CA THR A 252 7.27 -3.72 -16.17
C THR A 252 8.00 -4.92 -16.76
N LYS A 253 9.27 -4.70 -17.11
CA LYS A 253 10.26 -5.76 -17.32
C LYS A 253 11.12 -5.83 -16.07
N ILE A 254 10.94 -6.90 -15.29
CA ILE A 254 11.74 -7.16 -14.09
C ILE A 254 12.83 -8.16 -14.44
N GLN A 255 14.00 -7.97 -13.86
CA GLN A 255 15.17 -8.81 -14.09
C GLN A 255 15.64 -9.39 -12.77
N PHE A 256 15.78 -10.71 -12.75
CA PHE A 256 16.32 -11.47 -11.63
C PHE A 256 17.66 -12.07 -12.04
N PRO A 257 18.71 -11.94 -11.21
CA PRO A 257 19.85 -12.85 -11.30
C PRO A 257 19.32 -14.28 -11.11
N TYR A 258 19.70 -15.19 -12.00
CA TYR A 258 19.23 -16.57 -11.97
C TYR A 258 20.37 -17.54 -11.69
N THR A 259 20.19 -18.34 -10.64
CA THR A 259 21.05 -19.46 -10.32
C THR A 259 20.24 -20.73 -10.49
N GLN A 260 20.67 -21.61 -11.39
CA GLN A 260 19.95 -22.87 -11.63
C GLN A 260 19.86 -23.67 -10.32
N PRO A 261 18.65 -24.04 -9.88
CA PRO A 261 18.47 -24.76 -8.62
C PRO A 261 19.06 -26.17 -8.72
N THR A 262 19.83 -26.57 -7.71
CA THR A 262 20.40 -27.92 -7.58
C THR A 262 19.35 -28.96 -7.16
N ASP A 263 18.33 -28.52 -6.42
CA ASP A 263 17.23 -29.36 -5.94
C ASP A 263 15.98 -29.18 -6.78
N SER A 264 15.18 -30.24 -6.92
CA SER A 264 13.94 -30.22 -7.70
C SER A 264 12.94 -29.18 -7.17
N LEU A 265 12.43 -28.33 -8.06
CA LEU A 265 11.38 -27.34 -7.75
C LEU A 265 9.97 -27.95 -7.68
N LYS A 266 9.85 -29.26 -7.92
CA LYS A 266 8.56 -29.95 -7.95
C LYS A 266 7.78 -29.78 -6.64
N GLY A 267 6.50 -29.46 -6.78
CA GLY A 267 5.58 -29.27 -5.66
C GLY A 267 5.60 -27.88 -5.04
N GLU A 268 6.51 -26.99 -5.46
CA GLU A 268 6.43 -25.57 -5.11
C GLU A 268 5.34 -24.88 -5.92
N SER A 269 4.78 -23.79 -5.40
CA SER A 269 3.80 -23.00 -6.12
C SER A 269 3.94 -21.50 -5.86
N PHE A 270 3.53 -20.71 -6.84
CA PHE A 270 3.39 -19.27 -6.72
C PHE A 270 2.05 -18.82 -7.28
N ARG A 271 1.62 -17.61 -6.90
CA ARG A 271 0.29 -17.10 -7.23
C ARG A 271 0.37 -16.05 -8.32
N VAL A 272 -0.45 -16.20 -9.35
CA VAL A 272 -0.71 -15.18 -10.36
C VAL A 272 -2.14 -14.71 -10.18
N THR A 273 -2.31 -13.41 -10.01
CA THR A 273 -3.62 -12.77 -9.84
C THR A 273 -3.85 -11.88 -11.05
N VAL A 274 -4.93 -12.17 -11.78
CA VAL A 274 -5.36 -11.37 -12.92
C VAL A 274 -6.45 -10.43 -12.46
N TYR A 275 -6.26 -9.16 -12.72
CA TYR A 275 -7.27 -8.15 -12.52
C TYR A 275 -8.01 -7.92 -13.83
N LYS A 276 -9.33 -7.81 -13.76
CA LYS A 276 -10.15 -7.49 -14.92
C LYS A 276 -9.84 -6.06 -15.36
N THR A 277 -9.64 -5.20 -14.37
CA THR A 277 -9.22 -3.81 -14.54
C THR A 277 -8.37 -3.39 -13.35
N PHE A 278 -7.18 -2.87 -13.65
CA PHE A 278 -6.33 -2.20 -12.69
C PHE A 278 -6.47 -0.69 -12.99
N PRO A 279 -6.83 0.18 -12.04
CA PRO A 279 -6.79 1.62 -12.28
C PRO A 279 -5.33 2.01 -12.50
N THR A 280 -5.00 2.71 -13.59
CA THR A 280 -3.70 3.38 -13.68
C THR A 280 -3.56 4.32 -12.52
N THR A 281 -2.57 4.10 -11.68
CA THR A 281 -2.20 5.03 -10.64
C THR A 281 -1.23 6.04 -11.25
N ARG A 282 -1.45 7.33 -10.99
CA ARG A 282 -0.41 8.32 -11.20
C ARG A 282 0.43 8.40 -9.93
N LYS A 283 1.74 8.45 -10.11
CA LYS A 283 2.69 8.71 -9.03
C LYS A 283 2.61 10.18 -8.67
N GLU A 284 2.23 10.48 -7.45
CA GLU A 284 2.30 11.82 -6.88
C GLU A 284 3.28 11.84 -5.72
N THR A 285 4.13 12.85 -5.72
CA THR A 285 5.02 13.10 -4.60
C THR A 285 4.26 13.87 -3.52
N LYS A 286 4.04 13.25 -2.35
CA LYS A 286 3.53 13.94 -1.18
C LYS A 286 4.62 14.13 -0.13
N THR A 287 4.73 15.37 0.31
CA THR A 287 5.69 15.77 1.34
C THR A 287 4.94 16.08 2.64
N LYS A 288 5.41 15.49 3.74
CA LYS A 288 4.89 15.76 5.08
C LYS A 288 6.03 16.04 6.04
N THR A 289 5.97 17.18 6.71
CA THR A 289 6.88 17.53 7.79
C THR A 289 6.28 17.09 9.12
N LEU A 290 7.06 16.39 9.92
CA LEU A 290 6.67 15.85 11.21
C LEU A 290 7.57 16.45 12.28
N LEU A 291 6.94 17.00 13.31
CA LEU A 291 7.64 17.52 14.48
C LEU A 291 7.80 16.39 15.49
N ILE A 292 9.01 16.23 16.01
CA ILE A 292 9.25 15.37 17.16
C ILE A 292 8.83 16.15 18.41
N PRO A 293 8.02 15.56 19.31
CA PRO A 293 7.61 16.23 20.53
C PRO A 293 8.80 16.72 21.35
N SER A 294 8.67 17.93 21.91
CA SER A 294 9.66 18.41 22.89
C SER A 294 9.53 17.62 24.18
N GLY A 295 10.64 17.15 24.73
CA GLY A 295 10.64 16.33 25.92
C GLY A 295 12.00 15.72 26.21
N MET A 296 12.08 15.07 27.38
CA MET A 296 13.23 14.26 27.78
C MET A 296 12.91 12.79 27.47
N TYR A 297 13.70 12.17 26.60
CA TYR A 297 13.60 10.76 26.25
C TYR A 297 14.69 9.99 27.00
N GLN A 298 14.28 9.03 27.82
CA GLN A 298 15.19 8.33 28.72
C GLN A 298 16.11 7.34 28.00
N ASP A 299 15.66 6.80 26.87
CA ASP A 299 16.46 5.94 26.01
C ASP A 299 16.22 6.21 24.51
N ALA A 300 17.07 5.63 23.67
CA ALA A 300 16.96 5.78 22.21
C ALA A 300 15.68 5.14 21.65
N LYS A 301 15.18 4.07 22.29
CA LYS A 301 13.96 3.37 21.83
C LYS A 301 12.74 4.26 21.99
N ASP A 302 12.67 5.03 23.06
CA ASP A 302 11.60 5.98 23.32
C ASP A 302 11.59 7.12 22.31
N LEU A 303 12.77 7.65 21.96
CA LEU A 303 12.88 8.64 20.89
C LEU A 303 12.50 8.05 19.52
N PHE A 304 12.93 6.82 19.22
CA PHE A 304 12.68 6.19 17.91
C PHE A 304 11.20 5.88 17.65
N LYS A 305 10.37 5.73 18.69
CA LYS A 305 8.92 5.54 18.55
C LYS A 305 8.21 6.75 17.93
N GLU A 306 8.80 7.94 17.99
CA GLU A 306 8.23 9.15 17.40
C GLU A 306 8.34 9.19 15.86
N PHE A 307 9.15 8.31 15.27
CA PHE A 307 9.32 8.20 13.83
C PHE A 307 8.30 7.24 13.22
N LYS A 308 7.39 7.78 12.41
CA LYS A 308 6.21 7.04 11.89
C LYS A 308 6.43 6.38 10.54
N PHE A 309 7.40 6.87 9.77
CA PHE A 309 7.58 6.51 8.35
C PHE A 309 8.97 5.96 8.02
N ILE A 310 9.83 5.86 9.02
CA ILE A 310 11.17 5.31 8.95
C ILE A 310 11.44 4.49 10.20
N SER A 311 12.37 3.55 10.10
CA SER A 311 12.80 2.76 11.25
C SER A 311 14.20 3.19 11.66
N LEU A 312 14.35 3.52 12.94
CA LEU A 312 15.64 3.77 13.57
C LEU A 312 15.94 2.64 14.55
N LYS A 313 17.18 2.15 14.53
CA LYS A 313 17.67 1.13 15.47
C LYS A 313 19.02 1.54 16.01
N GLN A 314 19.31 1.17 17.25
CA GLN A 314 20.64 1.35 17.82
C GLN A 314 21.42 0.03 17.70
N THR A 315 22.60 0.09 17.12
CA THR A 315 23.52 -1.05 16.97
C THR A 315 24.31 -1.29 18.25
N ALA A 316 24.93 -2.47 18.36
CA ALA A 316 25.81 -2.82 19.49
C ALA A 316 26.99 -1.84 19.66
N ASN A 317 27.41 -1.16 18.58
CA ASN A 317 28.48 -0.17 18.58
C ASN A 317 27.97 1.26 18.85
N LEU A 318 26.76 1.39 19.42
CA LEU A 318 26.10 2.66 19.77
C LEU A 318 25.77 3.57 18.58
N ARG A 319 25.94 3.10 17.34
CA ARG A 319 25.53 3.83 16.13
C ARG A 319 24.03 3.66 15.89
N VAL A 320 23.40 4.70 15.37
CA VAL A 320 22.04 4.68 14.84
C VAL A 320 22.05 4.13 13.41
N GLU A 321 21.25 3.10 13.17
CA GLU A 321 20.87 2.58 11.87
C GLU A 321 19.53 3.19 11.46
N LEU A 322 19.47 3.74 10.26
CA LEU A 322 18.27 4.28 9.62
C LEU A 322 17.90 3.39 8.44
N HIS A 323 16.69 2.86 8.47
CA HIS A 323 16.08 2.20 7.32
C HIS A 323 15.06 3.14 6.68
N VAL A 324 15.30 3.47 5.40
CA VAL A 324 14.38 4.23 4.56
C VAL A 324 13.66 3.27 3.60
N PRO A 325 12.32 3.14 3.74
CA PRO A 325 11.53 2.29 2.86
C PRO A 325 11.64 2.70 1.39
N GLN A 326 11.30 1.78 0.49
CA GLN A 326 11.29 2.07 -0.95
C GLN A 326 10.35 3.24 -1.28
N HIS A 327 10.64 3.98 -2.36
CA HIS A 327 9.86 5.15 -2.80
C HIS A 327 9.72 6.28 -1.76
N THR A 328 10.62 6.31 -0.78
CA THR A 328 10.63 7.29 0.31
C THR A 328 11.96 8.05 0.29
N VAL A 329 11.89 9.37 0.40
CA VAL A 329 13.02 10.26 0.67
C VAL A 329 12.76 10.94 2.00
N VAL A 330 13.78 11.00 2.85
CA VAL A 330 13.68 11.55 4.20
C VAL A 330 14.72 12.64 4.33
N THR A 331 14.32 13.78 4.87
CA THR A 331 15.23 14.88 5.20
C THR A 331 15.10 15.22 6.67
N PHE A 332 16.18 15.06 7.44
CA PHE A 332 16.23 15.48 8.83
C PHE A 332 16.53 16.98 8.92
N GLY A 333 15.87 17.67 9.86
CA GLY A 333 16.33 18.99 10.28
C GLY A 333 17.75 18.91 10.83
N GLU A 334 18.53 19.98 10.67
CA GLU A 334 19.97 20.03 10.99
C GLU A 334 20.28 19.50 12.40
N LYS A 335 19.50 19.90 13.39
CA LYS A 335 19.65 19.47 14.78
C LYS A 335 19.34 17.99 15.00
N LEU A 336 18.31 17.48 14.34
CA LEU A 336 17.94 16.07 14.42
C LEU A 336 18.97 15.19 13.72
N LYS A 337 19.49 15.65 12.58
CA LYS A 337 20.61 15.02 11.87
C LYS A 337 21.84 14.91 12.78
N ASP A 338 22.22 16.02 13.42
CA ASP A 338 23.35 16.05 14.35
C ASP A 338 23.08 15.19 15.59
N LEU A 339 21.87 15.20 16.15
CA LEU A 339 21.47 14.37 17.30
C LEU A 339 21.59 12.87 17.00
N LEU A 340 21.24 12.47 15.77
CA LEU A 340 21.28 11.08 15.32
C LEU A 340 22.65 10.67 14.74
N GLY A 341 23.61 11.60 14.65
CA GLY A 341 24.99 11.31 14.23
C GLY A 341 25.18 11.08 12.74
N PHE A 342 24.32 11.65 11.90
CA PHE A 342 24.46 11.53 10.45
C PHE A 342 25.22 12.73 9.86
N SER A 343 26.05 12.47 8.85
CA SER A 343 26.79 13.51 8.12
C SER A 343 25.96 14.20 7.03
N ARG A 344 24.92 13.53 6.53
CA ARG A 344 23.96 14.04 5.54
C ARG A 344 22.58 14.16 6.18
N ASP A 345 21.80 15.10 5.70
CA ASP A 345 20.43 15.38 6.10
C ASP A 345 19.39 14.62 5.27
N THR A 346 19.65 14.40 3.98
CA THR A 346 18.75 13.70 3.05
C THR A 346 19.15 12.25 2.78
N PHE A 347 18.17 11.35 2.80
CA PHE A 347 18.32 9.91 2.59
C PHE A 347 17.26 9.39 1.62
N GLU A 348 17.69 8.71 0.57
CA GLU A 348 16.82 7.95 -0.34
C GLU A 348 16.56 6.55 0.20
N HIS A 349 15.82 5.70 -0.53
CA HIS A 349 15.63 4.31 -0.15
C HIS A 349 16.96 3.58 0.17
N GLY A 350 16.99 2.88 1.30
CA GLY A 350 18.12 2.04 1.70
C GLY A 350 18.38 2.04 3.20
N ASP A 351 19.43 1.33 3.59
CA ASP A 351 19.92 1.25 4.96
C ASP A 351 21.17 2.11 5.15
N TYR A 352 21.14 2.94 6.19
CA TYR A 352 22.19 3.88 6.50
C TYR A 352 22.66 3.71 7.94
N LYS A 353 23.97 3.89 8.13
CA LYS A 353 24.58 3.92 9.46
C LYS A 353 25.09 5.32 9.72
N SER A 354 24.76 5.85 10.89
CA SER A 354 25.36 7.06 11.42
C SER A 354 26.87 6.89 11.55
N ASN A 355 27.57 8.02 11.48
CA ASN A 355 29.01 8.05 11.68
C ASN A 355 29.30 7.85 13.18
N MET A 356 30.49 7.34 13.50
CA MET A 356 31.01 7.56 14.85
C MET A 356 31.22 9.06 15.03
N PHE A 357 30.70 9.62 16.12
CA PHE A 357 31.15 10.92 16.61
C PHE A 357 32.62 10.86 17.01
#